data_AF-A0AAN8VU74-F1
#
_entry.id   AF-A0AAN8VU74-F1
#
_cell.length_a   1.000
_cell.length_b   1.000
_cell.length_c   1.000
_cell.angle_alpha   90.00
_cell.angle_beta   90.00
_cell.angle_gamma   90.00
#
_symmetry.space_group_name_H-M   'P 1'
#
loop_
_entity.id
_entity.type
_entity.pdbx_description
1 polymer ?
#
loop_
_entity_poly.entity_id
_entity_poly.type
_entity_poly.pdbx_seq_one_letter_code
_entity_poly.pdbx_strand_id
1 'polypeptide(L)'
;METQQKQIVLSLLRSGDQIKTPKHLKSLHANFLKTSLHQSNFAVGNFIARCSALGLMRYANNLFDGMHQPNSFVYNTMIRGFQQNQQPAKALLVFNQMMSQNVQTDHFTYPFVIKACADLNDVIKGKSIHGSALKTGLVFDVFVGTSLIEFYCSFGDIKVGRCIFEEMSMKDQVAWTVLLSAYVNHCGDMERASELFKKMPVKDIVACNTMISGYVKVGDIGLAKMVFDQASVRDLLMYNTMLGGYTKNCTVETFVQFFHEMPERDLVSWNSLIGGFVHNKRINEAMACFHRMKVENVCPNDVTLAIILSACAQAGALDAGRWLHSFIDRNKLSLNVLVGRWDDVAKVRELMGEKKIGKLRGCSSIEINGEVHEFGVEEKVHPRAKEICNMINEVSKRLSMEGHVASTNEVFFDVEEEEKEKALVFHSEKMAVAFGLIATKPGSTIRIVKNLRICADCHGAIKLISRIYEREIVVRDRSRFHHFKEGSCSCGDYW
;
A
#
# COMPACT_ATOMS: atom_id res chain seq x y z
N MET A 1 43.87 -35.14 4.14
CA MET A 1 43.64 -33.69 3.99
C MET A 1 42.23 -33.37 3.49
N GLU A 2 41.75 -33.98 2.41
CA GLU A 2 40.42 -33.69 1.82
C GLU A 2 39.24 -33.94 2.79
N THR A 3 39.28 -35.01 3.60
CA THR A 3 38.26 -35.32 4.62
C THR A 3 38.20 -34.28 5.75
N GLN A 4 39.36 -33.74 6.15
CA GLN A 4 39.47 -32.72 7.19
C GLN A 4 38.95 -31.37 6.66
N GLN A 5 39.24 -31.05 5.40
CA GLN A 5 38.73 -29.86 4.72
C GLN A 5 37.19 -29.90 4.55
N LYS A 6 36.63 -31.08 4.22
CA LYS A 6 35.16 -31.30 4.21
C LYS A 6 34.52 -31.04 5.57
N GLN A 7 35.10 -31.55 6.65
CA GLN A 7 34.54 -31.34 8.00
C GLN A 7 34.57 -29.86 8.42
N ILE A 8 35.64 -29.12 8.10
CA ILE A 8 35.75 -27.69 8.39
C ILE A 8 34.69 -26.89 7.62
N VAL A 9 34.46 -27.20 6.34
CA VAL A 9 33.43 -26.51 5.54
C VAL A 9 32.03 -26.79 6.11
N LEU A 10 31.75 -28.03 6.52
CA LEU A 10 30.46 -28.40 7.11
C LEU A 10 30.25 -27.75 8.49
N SER A 11 31.30 -27.61 9.32
CA SER A 11 31.19 -26.93 10.61
C SER A 11 30.96 -25.42 10.45
N LEU A 12 31.59 -24.78 9.45
CA LEU A 12 31.36 -23.38 9.11
C LEU A 12 29.93 -23.13 8.61
N LEU A 13 29.38 -24.06 7.81
CA LEU A 13 28.00 -23.97 7.33
C LEU A 13 26.97 -24.19 8.44
N ARG A 14 27.26 -25.03 9.45
CA ARG A 14 26.38 -25.21 10.62
C ARG A 14 26.38 -24.01 11.56
N SER A 15 27.56 -23.45 11.83
CA SER A 15 27.69 -22.36 12.81
C SER A 15 27.16 -21.04 12.27
N GLY A 16 27.27 -20.76 10.96
CA GLY A 16 26.67 -19.60 10.27
C GLY A 16 27.24 -18.23 10.66
N ASP A 17 27.66 -18.05 11.91
CA ASP A 17 28.12 -16.81 12.52
C ASP A 17 29.39 -16.23 11.89
N GLN A 18 30.19 -17.08 11.25
CA GLN A 18 31.45 -16.65 10.61
C GLN A 18 31.26 -16.11 9.18
N ILE A 19 30.10 -16.34 8.55
CA ILE A 19 29.85 -15.95 7.14
C ILE A 19 29.02 -14.67 7.09
N LYS A 20 29.53 -13.56 7.61
CA LYS A 20 28.78 -12.29 7.69
C LYS A 20 28.75 -11.48 6.40
N THR A 21 29.57 -11.83 5.41
CA THR A 21 29.72 -11.04 4.19
C THR A 21 29.66 -11.89 2.91
N PRO A 22 29.24 -11.29 1.78
CA PRO A 22 29.32 -11.94 0.46
C PRO A 22 30.72 -12.43 0.08
N LYS A 23 31.78 -11.77 0.57
CA LYS A 23 33.17 -12.16 0.32
C LYS A 23 33.52 -13.50 0.97
N HIS A 24 33.13 -13.70 2.23
CA HIS A 24 33.33 -14.98 2.92
C HIS A 24 32.58 -16.11 2.22
N LEU A 25 31.36 -15.85 1.77
CA LEU A 25 30.53 -16.83 1.07
C LEU A 25 31.15 -17.26 -0.27
N LYS A 26 31.71 -16.33 -1.05
CA LYS A 26 32.45 -16.65 -2.29
C LYS A 26 33.71 -17.49 -2.03
N SER A 27 34.47 -17.15 -0.98
CA SER A 27 35.63 -17.95 -0.57
C SER A 27 35.23 -19.37 -0.16
N LEU A 28 34.08 -19.52 0.50
CA LEU A 28 33.55 -20.81 0.89
C LEU A 28 33.10 -21.62 -0.33
N HIS A 29 32.49 -21.00 -1.35
CA HIS A 29 32.08 -21.68 -2.58
C HIS A 29 33.28 -22.30 -3.33
N ALA A 30 34.43 -21.62 -3.36
CA ALA A 30 35.64 -22.20 -3.98
C ALA A 30 36.05 -23.52 -3.32
N ASN A 31 35.99 -23.60 -1.99
CA ASN A 31 36.23 -24.84 -1.26
C ASN A 31 35.11 -25.86 -1.49
N PHE A 32 33.87 -25.39 -1.57
CA PHE A 32 32.68 -26.20 -1.82
C PHE A 32 32.73 -26.97 -3.14
N LEU A 33 33.27 -26.34 -4.19
CA LEU A 33 33.53 -26.97 -5.49
C LEU A 33 34.70 -27.96 -5.41
N LYS A 34 35.83 -27.54 -4.82
CA LYS A 34 37.03 -28.39 -4.68
C LYS A 34 36.78 -29.69 -3.89
N THR A 35 35.90 -29.65 -2.90
CA THR A 35 35.57 -30.80 -2.06
C THR A 35 34.36 -31.59 -2.56
N SER A 36 33.82 -31.28 -3.75
CA SER A 36 32.60 -31.92 -4.29
C SER A 36 31.37 -31.86 -3.38
N LEU A 37 31.29 -30.85 -2.48
CA LEU A 37 30.16 -30.68 -1.58
C LEU A 37 28.93 -30.05 -2.26
N HIS A 38 29.11 -29.53 -3.48
CA HIS A 38 28.05 -28.99 -4.33
C HIS A 38 26.97 -30.01 -4.74
N GLN A 39 27.20 -31.31 -4.55
CA GLN A 39 26.19 -32.36 -4.74
C GLN A 39 25.52 -32.81 -3.42
N SER A 40 25.98 -32.32 -2.27
CA SER A 40 25.42 -32.70 -0.97
C SER A 40 24.21 -31.84 -0.63
N ASN A 41 23.03 -32.47 -0.50
CA ASN A 41 21.80 -31.81 -0.06
C ASN A 41 21.97 -31.00 1.24
N PHE A 42 22.63 -31.57 2.24
CA PHE A 42 22.87 -30.88 3.51
C PHE A 42 23.77 -29.65 3.32
N ALA A 43 24.87 -29.81 2.60
CA ALA A 43 25.83 -28.72 2.43
C ALA A 43 25.23 -27.59 1.58
N VAL A 44 24.54 -27.94 0.49
CA VAL A 44 23.92 -26.96 -0.43
C VAL A 44 22.77 -26.23 0.25
N GLY A 45 21.90 -26.94 0.99
CA GLY A 45 20.81 -26.30 1.73
C GLY A 45 21.32 -25.28 2.75
N ASN A 46 22.33 -25.62 3.56
CA ASN A 46 22.91 -24.64 4.50
C ASN A 46 23.60 -23.47 3.78
N PHE A 47 24.24 -23.71 2.64
CA PHE A 47 24.82 -22.65 1.82
C PHE A 47 23.74 -21.69 1.28
N ILE A 48 22.64 -22.23 0.76
CA ILE A 48 21.47 -21.48 0.29
C ILE A 48 20.83 -20.67 1.42
N ALA A 49 20.67 -21.27 2.61
CA ALA A 49 20.16 -20.56 3.78
C ALA A 49 21.01 -19.32 4.10
N ARG A 50 22.34 -19.42 3.96
CA ARG A 50 23.23 -18.28 4.14
C ARG A 50 23.16 -17.26 3.02
N CYS A 51 23.01 -17.69 1.76
CA CYS A 51 22.71 -16.79 0.65
C CYS A 51 21.44 -15.98 0.91
N SER A 52 20.39 -16.64 1.39
CA SER A 52 19.09 -16.02 1.70
C SER A 52 19.24 -14.94 2.78
N ALA A 53 19.96 -15.22 3.87
CA ALA A 53 20.22 -14.24 4.92
C ALA A 53 21.02 -13.00 4.44
N LEU A 54 21.79 -13.14 3.36
CA LEU A 54 22.58 -12.06 2.75
C LEU A 54 21.91 -11.41 1.53
N GLY A 55 20.69 -11.82 1.17
CA GLY A 55 19.97 -11.30 -0.01
C GLY A 55 20.52 -11.79 -1.36
N LEU A 56 21.36 -12.82 -1.38
CA LEU A 56 22.06 -13.31 -2.57
C LEU A 56 21.30 -14.44 -3.29
N MET A 57 19.98 -14.29 -3.47
CA MET A 57 19.13 -15.38 -3.99
C MET A 57 19.44 -15.77 -5.45
N ARG A 58 19.97 -14.87 -6.28
CA ARG A 58 20.45 -15.24 -7.63
C ARG A 58 21.59 -16.26 -7.57
N TYR A 59 22.49 -16.09 -6.60
CA TYR A 59 23.63 -16.98 -6.41
C TYR A 59 23.19 -18.34 -5.85
N ALA A 60 22.24 -18.34 -4.92
CA ALA A 60 21.60 -19.56 -4.44
C ALA A 60 20.94 -20.34 -5.58
N ASN A 61 20.19 -19.67 -6.46
CA ASN A 61 19.51 -20.31 -7.58
C ASN A 61 20.47 -21.02 -8.52
N ASN A 62 21.58 -20.38 -8.89
CA ASN A 62 22.57 -20.99 -9.78
C ASN A 62 23.20 -22.27 -9.18
N LEU A 63 23.39 -22.30 -7.85
CA LEU A 63 23.91 -23.50 -7.18
C LEU A 63 22.85 -24.60 -7.14
N PHE A 64 21.60 -24.23 -6.88
CA PHE A 64 20.45 -25.13 -6.86
C PHE A 64 20.20 -25.77 -8.24
N ASP A 65 20.24 -24.99 -9.32
CA ASP A 65 20.05 -25.47 -10.70
C ASP A 65 21.12 -26.50 -11.12
N GLY A 66 22.30 -26.48 -10.47
CA GLY A 66 23.39 -27.42 -10.71
C GLY A 66 23.27 -28.76 -9.95
N MET A 67 22.23 -28.94 -9.13
CA MET A 67 22.02 -30.18 -8.37
C MET A 67 21.25 -31.21 -9.19
N HIS A 68 21.71 -32.47 -9.17
CA HIS A 68 21.00 -33.56 -9.86
C HIS A 68 19.77 -34.07 -9.12
N GLN A 69 19.80 -34.14 -7.78
CA GLN A 69 18.71 -34.68 -6.95
C GLN A 69 18.52 -33.90 -5.64
N PRO A 70 17.96 -32.67 -5.72
CA PRO A 70 17.59 -31.91 -4.52
C PRO A 70 16.46 -32.61 -3.74
N ASN A 71 16.61 -32.74 -2.42
CA ASN A 71 15.58 -33.29 -1.53
C ASN A 71 14.67 -32.18 -0.95
N SER A 72 13.66 -32.58 -0.16
CA SER A 72 12.69 -31.66 0.46
C SER A 72 13.35 -30.53 1.25
N PHE A 73 14.45 -30.81 1.97
CA PHE A 73 15.19 -29.81 2.73
C PHE A 73 15.73 -28.67 1.84
N VAL A 74 16.36 -29.01 0.71
CA VAL A 74 16.93 -28.00 -0.21
C VAL A 74 15.81 -27.18 -0.86
N TYR A 75 14.75 -27.84 -1.32
CA TYR A 75 13.57 -27.17 -1.88
C TYR A 75 12.93 -26.21 -0.87
N ASN A 76 12.66 -26.67 0.35
CA ASN A 76 12.11 -25.84 1.42
C ASN A 76 12.99 -24.64 1.72
N THR A 77 14.31 -24.82 1.71
CA THR A 77 15.27 -23.72 1.93
C THR A 77 15.21 -22.70 0.79
N MET A 78 15.11 -23.13 -0.47
CA MET A 78 14.95 -22.24 -1.62
C MET A 78 13.63 -21.48 -1.60
N ILE A 79 12.52 -22.17 -1.32
CA ILE A 79 11.17 -21.59 -1.22
C ILE A 79 11.16 -20.52 -0.12
N ARG A 80 11.60 -20.87 1.10
CA ARG A 80 11.74 -19.92 2.21
C ARG A 80 12.63 -18.76 1.84
N GLY A 81 13.76 -19.04 1.19
CA GLY A 81 14.73 -18.01 0.83
C GLY A 81 14.17 -16.98 -0.15
N PHE A 82 13.41 -17.43 -1.16
CA PHE A 82 12.74 -16.52 -2.10
C PHE A 82 11.60 -15.74 -1.44
N GLN A 83 10.81 -16.38 -0.57
CA GLN A 83 9.72 -15.72 0.14
C GLN A 83 10.25 -14.59 1.05
N GLN A 84 11.27 -14.86 1.87
CA GLN A 84 11.87 -13.86 2.77
C GLN A 84 12.55 -12.69 2.03
N ASN A 85 13.01 -12.91 0.79
CA ASN A 85 13.65 -11.90 -0.04
C ASN A 85 12.69 -11.26 -1.06
N GLN A 86 11.39 -11.19 -0.72
CA GLN A 86 10.34 -10.51 -1.50
C GLN A 86 10.27 -10.96 -2.97
N GLN A 87 10.51 -12.24 -3.24
CA GLN A 87 10.40 -12.86 -4.56
C GLN A 87 9.38 -14.02 -4.57
N PRO A 88 8.10 -13.77 -4.19
CA PRO A 88 7.11 -14.83 -3.99
C PRO A 88 6.80 -15.63 -5.27
N ALA A 89 6.84 -15.01 -6.45
CA ALA A 89 6.64 -15.71 -7.72
C ALA A 89 7.67 -16.83 -7.95
N LYS A 90 8.94 -16.59 -7.57
CA LYS A 90 9.99 -17.61 -7.68
C LYS A 90 9.85 -18.71 -6.65
N ALA A 91 9.38 -18.39 -5.45
CA ALA A 91 9.06 -19.41 -4.43
C ALA A 91 8.01 -20.40 -4.98
N LEU A 92 6.96 -19.90 -5.64
CA LEU A 92 5.95 -20.75 -6.28
C LEU A 92 6.49 -21.55 -7.48
N LEU A 93 7.42 -20.99 -8.26
CA LEU A 93 8.08 -21.73 -9.34
C LEU A 93 8.90 -22.91 -8.80
N VAL A 94 9.70 -22.68 -7.76
CA VAL A 94 10.48 -23.75 -7.11
C VAL A 94 9.56 -24.80 -6.49
N PHE A 95 8.43 -24.39 -5.90
CA PHE A 95 7.41 -25.33 -5.41
C PHE A 95 6.82 -26.18 -6.54
N ASN A 96 6.45 -25.58 -7.67
CA ASN A 96 5.93 -26.35 -8.82
C ASN A 96 7.00 -27.32 -9.36
N GLN A 97 8.28 -26.93 -9.36
CA GLN A 97 9.39 -27.81 -9.73
C GLN A 97 9.50 -29.00 -8.76
N MET A 98 9.46 -28.76 -7.45
CA MET A 98 9.44 -29.80 -6.42
C MET A 98 8.34 -30.83 -6.66
N MET A 99 7.13 -30.35 -6.95
CA MET A 99 5.96 -31.19 -7.24
C MET A 99 6.12 -31.98 -8.54
N SER A 100 6.66 -31.37 -9.61
CA SER A 100 6.89 -32.06 -10.89
C SER A 100 7.95 -33.17 -10.79
N GLN A 101 8.86 -33.08 -9.83
CA GLN A 101 9.88 -34.08 -9.55
C GLN A 101 9.43 -35.13 -8.52
N ASN A 102 8.16 -35.10 -8.09
CA ASN A 102 7.59 -35.99 -7.09
C ASN A 102 8.36 -35.99 -5.75
N VAL A 103 8.98 -34.87 -5.38
CA VAL A 103 9.64 -34.72 -4.08
C VAL A 103 8.57 -34.47 -3.02
N GLN A 104 8.60 -35.24 -1.93
CA GLN A 104 7.59 -35.14 -0.87
C GLN A 104 7.60 -33.75 -0.21
N THR A 105 6.42 -33.14 -0.12
CA THR A 105 6.18 -31.93 0.67
C THR A 105 6.07 -32.28 2.15
N ASP A 106 6.44 -31.34 3.01
CA ASP A 106 6.33 -31.48 4.46
C ASP A 106 5.69 -30.23 5.09
N HIS A 107 5.56 -30.24 6.41
CA HIS A 107 5.00 -29.12 7.18
C HIS A 107 5.83 -27.83 7.10
N PHE A 108 7.08 -27.89 6.63
CA PHE A 108 7.91 -26.71 6.37
C PHE A 108 7.74 -26.14 4.96
N THR A 109 7.15 -26.89 4.02
CA THR A 109 6.91 -26.40 2.66
C THR A 109 5.75 -25.39 2.62
N TYR A 110 4.59 -25.78 3.12
CA TYR A 110 3.33 -25.07 2.90
C TYR A 110 3.29 -23.64 3.46
N PRO A 111 3.78 -23.34 4.69
CA PRO A 111 3.72 -21.98 5.24
C PRO A 111 4.27 -20.90 4.29
N PHE A 112 5.45 -21.15 3.69
CA PHE A 112 6.09 -20.19 2.80
C PHE A 112 5.42 -20.11 1.43
N VAL A 113 4.90 -21.22 0.92
CA VAL A 113 4.18 -21.26 -0.37
C VAL A 113 2.83 -20.56 -0.25
N ILE A 114 2.10 -20.78 0.84
CA ILE A 114 0.85 -20.10 1.16
C ILE A 114 1.11 -18.60 1.33
N LYS A 115 2.16 -18.21 2.06
CA LYS A 115 2.53 -16.80 2.20
C LYS A 115 2.88 -16.16 0.86
N ALA A 116 3.60 -16.87 -0.01
CA ALA A 116 3.89 -16.40 -1.36
C ALA A 116 2.61 -16.15 -2.20
N CYS A 117 1.58 -16.97 -2.03
CA CYS A 117 0.28 -16.71 -2.67
C CYS A 117 -0.42 -15.48 -2.10
N ALA A 118 -0.36 -15.27 -0.77
CA ALA A 118 -0.89 -14.06 -0.14
C ALA A 118 -0.16 -12.81 -0.67
N ASP A 119 1.18 -12.83 -0.71
CA ASP A 119 2.01 -11.73 -1.19
C ASP A 119 1.77 -11.41 -2.68
N LEU A 120 1.36 -12.39 -3.48
CA LEU A 120 0.97 -12.21 -4.89
C LEU A 120 -0.51 -11.88 -5.10
N ASN A 121 -1.30 -11.84 -4.03
CA ASN A 121 -2.76 -11.67 -4.10
C ASN A 121 -3.46 -12.76 -4.95
N ASP A 122 -2.91 -13.98 -5.02
CA ASP A 122 -3.40 -15.09 -5.84
C ASP A 122 -4.21 -16.09 -5.00
N VAL A 123 -5.50 -15.78 -4.83
CA VAL A 123 -6.46 -16.59 -4.05
C VAL A 123 -6.63 -17.99 -4.66
N ILE A 124 -6.66 -18.07 -5.99
CA ILE A 124 -6.95 -19.32 -6.71
C ILE A 124 -5.81 -20.31 -6.48
N LYS A 125 -4.56 -19.85 -6.63
CA LYS A 125 -3.39 -20.68 -6.39
C LYS A 125 -3.30 -21.09 -4.92
N GLY A 126 -3.57 -20.18 -3.98
CA GLY A 126 -3.61 -20.54 -2.55
C GLY A 126 -4.67 -21.58 -2.21
N LYS A 127 -5.89 -21.50 -2.79
CA LYS A 127 -6.93 -22.55 -2.67
C LYS A 127 -6.46 -23.89 -3.25
N SER A 128 -5.74 -23.88 -4.37
CA SER A 128 -5.13 -25.09 -4.95
C SER A 128 -4.06 -25.71 -4.02
N ILE A 129 -3.21 -24.88 -3.40
CA ILE A 129 -2.19 -25.32 -2.43
C ILE A 129 -2.83 -25.87 -1.16
N HIS A 130 -3.89 -25.25 -0.65
CA HIS A 130 -4.68 -25.81 0.45
C HIS A 130 -5.22 -27.21 0.09
N GLY A 131 -5.77 -27.39 -1.12
CA GLY A 131 -6.19 -28.70 -1.61
C GLY A 131 -5.04 -29.72 -1.67
N SER A 132 -3.81 -29.29 -1.97
CA SER A 132 -2.63 -30.16 -1.90
C SER A 132 -2.24 -30.53 -0.46
N ALA A 133 -2.33 -29.59 0.49
CA ALA A 133 -2.10 -29.85 1.92
C ALA A 133 -3.15 -30.82 2.51
N LEU A 134 -4.41 -30.70 2.08
CA LEU A 134 -5.49 -31.62 2.43
C LEU A 134 -5.19 -33.05 1.96
N LYS A 135 -4.76 -33.23 0.70
CA LYS A 135 -4.42 -34.55 0.14
C LYS A 135 -3.27 -35.24 0.86
N THR A 136 -2.35 -34.49 1.43
CA THR A 136 -1.20 -35.01 2.19
C THR A 136 -1.48 -35.15 3.68
N GLY A 137 -2.65 -34.73 4.16
CA GLY A 137 -3.02 -34.73 5.58
C GLY A 137 -2.28 -33.66 6.40
N LEU A 138 -1.49 -32.79 5.78
CA LEU A 138 -0.70 -31.78 6.46
C LEU A 138 -1.53 -30.57 6.91
N VAL A 139 -2.79 -30.46 6.51
CA VAL A 139 -3.70 -29.39 6.95
C VAL A 139 -3.90 -29.36 8.48
N PHE A 140 -3.75 -30.51 9.15
CA PHE A 140 -3.90 -30.63 10.60
C PHE A 140 -2.63 -30.26 11.38
N ASP A 141 -1.52 -30.04 10.70
CA ASP A 141 -0.29 -29.57 11.32
C ASP A 141 -0.45 -28.11 11.78
N VAL A 142 0.09 -27.78 12.95
CA VAL A 142 -0.11 -26.47 13.58
C VAL A 142 0.45 -25.32 12.72
N PHE A 143 1.59 -25.52 12.04
CA PHE A 143 2.23 -24.49 11.23
C PHE A 143 1.50 -24.28 9.91
N VAL A 144 1.08 -25.37 9.27
CA VAL A 144 0.30 -25.33 8.02
C VAL A 144 -1.08 -24.73 8.27
N GLY A 145 -1.79 -25.21 9.29
CA GLY A 145 -3.09 -24.70 9.71
C GLY A 145 -3.06 -23.21 10.01
N THR A 146 -2.11 -22.75 10.84
CA THR A 146 -1.93 -21.33 11.17
C THR A 146 -1.68 -20.47 9.92
N SER A 147 -0.84 -20.94 9.00
CA SER A 147 -0.56 -20.23 7.75
C SER A 147 -1.78 -20.14 6.83
N LEU A 148 -2.62 -21.19 6.80
CA LEU A 148 -3.87 -21.19 6.05
C LEU A 148 -4.91 -20.25 6.67
N ILE A 149 -5.00 -20.19 8.00
CA ILE A 149 -5.88 -19.24 8.69
C ILE A 149 -5.49 -17.81 8.31
N GLU A 150 -4.21 -17.45 8.43
CA GLU A 150 -3.71 -16.12 8.02
C GLU A 150 -4.07 -15.83 6.56
N PHE A 151 -3.81 -16.78 5.66
CA PHE A 151 -4.12 -16.65 4.23
C PHE A 151 -5.61 -16.35 4.02
N TYR A 152 -6.51 -17.24 4.44
CA TYR A 152 -7.94 -17.05 4.18
C TYR A 152 -8.50 -15.78 4.82
N CYS A 153 -8.07 -15.47 6.06
CA CYS A 153 -8.48 -14.26 6.74
C CYS A 153 -8.00 -12.99 6.03
N SER A 154 -6.78 -12.98 5.47
CA SER A 154 -6.26 -11.82 4.73
C SER A 154 -7.07 -11.51 3.46
N PHE A 155 -7.75 -12.50 2.88
CA PHE A 155 -8.67 -12.34 1.75
C PHE A 155 -10.14 -12.17 2.15
N GLY A 156 -10.44 -12.01 3.45
CA GLY A 156 -11.81 -11.83 3.96
C GLY A 156 -12.62 -13.13 4.15
N ASP A 157 -12.08 -14.29 3.79
CA ASP A 157 -12.72 -15.61 3.95
C ASP A 157 -12.59 -16.14 5.40
N ILE A 158 -12.94 -15.34 6.40
CA ILE A 158 -12.74 -15.63 7.84
C ILE A 158 -13.48 -16.90 8.28
N LYS A 159 -14.62 -17.22 7.65
CA LYS A 159 -15.34 -18.47 7.93
C LYS A 159 -14.47 -19.70 7.68
N VAL A 160 -13.70 -19.71 6.59
CA VAL A 160 -12.80 -20.82 6.26
C VAL A 160 -11.65 -20.87 7.26
N GLY A 161 -11.04 -19.72 7.57
CA GLY A 161 -10.01 -19.65 8.62
C GLY A 161 -10.50 -20.19 9.96
N ARG A 162 -11.74 -19.87 10.35
CA ARG A 162 -12.36 -20.41 11.57
C ARG A 162 -12.56 -21.93 11.51
N CYS A 163 -13.06 -22.47 10.40
CA CYS A 163 -13.22 -23.92 10.25
C CYS A 163 -11.89 -24.65 10.39
N ILE A 164 -10.83 -24.15 9.72
CA ILE A 164 -9.48 -24.70 9.83
C ILE A 164 -9.02 -24.66 11.28
N PHE A 165 -9.20 -23.52 11.95
CA PHE A 165 -8.85 -23.38 13.36
C PHE A 165 -9.56 -24.41 14.23
N GLU A 166 -10.87 -24.60 14.07
CA GLU A 166 -11.66 -25.57 14.84
C GLU A 166 -11.17 -27.01 14.62
N GLU A 167 -10.84 -27.38 13.38
CA GLU A 167 -10.35 -28.71 12.97
C GLU A 167 -8.90 -29.03 13.40
N MET A 168 -8.08 -28.03 13.76
CA MET A 168 -6.71 -28.26 14.23
C MET A 168 -6.69 -29.11 15.51
N SER A 169 -5.90 -30.19 15.50
CA SER A 169 -5.72 -31.09 16.64
C SER A 169 -5.08 -30.39 17.84
N MET A 170 -4.08 -29.56 17.57
CA MET A 170 -3.37 -28.72 18.53
C MET A 170 -3.40 -27.27 18.05
N LYS A 171 -3.80 -26.36 18.94
CA LYS A 171 -3.83 -24.91 18.68
C LYS A 171 -2.79 -24.27 19.57
N ASP A 172 -1.68 -23.83 18.99
CA ASP A 172 -0.67 -23.08 19.73
C ASP A 172 -1.10 -21.61 19.90
N GLN A 173 -0.34 -20.86 20.69
CA GLN A 173 -0.63 -19.45 20.95
C GLN A 173 -0.70 -18.63 19.65
N VAL A 174 0.11 -18.97 18.65
CA VAL A 174 0.15 -18.26 17.36
C VAL A 174 -1.18 -18.43 16.63
N ALA A 175 -1.72 -19.65 16.53
CA ALA A 175 -3.02 -19.90 15.90
C ALA A 175 -4.15 -19.07 16.51
N TRP A 176 -4.21 -18.97 17.85
CA TRP A 176 -5.19 -18.14 18.55
C TRP A 176 -5.05 -16.66 18.21
N THR A 177 -3.82 -16.14 18.26
CA THR A 177 -3.55 -14.71 17.98
C THR A 177 -3.81 -14.34 16.52
N VAL A 178 -3.54 -15.23 15.56
CA VAL A 178 -3.84 -15.01 14.14
C VAL A 178 -5.34 -14.89 13.91
N LEU A 179 -6.14 -15.82 14.44
CA LEU A 179 -7.60 -15.75 14.30
C LEU A 179 -8.18 -14.53 15.04
N LEU A 180 -7.65 -14.19 16.21
CA LEU A 180 -8.03 -12.98 16.95
C LEU A 180 -7.76 -11.71 16.13
N SER A 181 -6.54 -11.60 15.59
CA SER A 181 -6.14 -10.48 14.74
C SER A 181 -7.01 -10.40 13.49
N ALA A 182 -7.43 -11.54 12.93
CA ALA A 182 -8.34 -11.56 11.80
C ALA A 182 -9.71 -10.97 12.14
N TYR A 183 -10.30 -11.35 13.28
CA TYR A 183 -11.57 -10.75 13.71
C TYR A 183 -11.45 -9.24 13.92
N VAL A 184 -10.37 -8.79 14.56
CA VAL A 184 -10.15 -7.38 14.87
C VAL A 184 -9.81 -6.54 13.64
N ASN A 185 -8.85 -6.99 12.82
CA ASN A 185 -8.24 -6.17 11.77
C ASN A 185 -8.85 -6.38 10.38
N HIS A 186 -9.41 -7.57 10.08
CA HIS A 186 -9.93 -7.86 8.74
C HIS A 186 -11.44 -7.71 8.62
N CYS A 187 -12.23 -8.10 9.64
CA CYS A 187 -13.70 -7.88 9.61
C CYS A 187 -14.24 -6.90 10.64
N GLY A 188 -13.46 -6.49 11.64
CA GLY A 188 -13.91 -5.59 12.70
C GLY A 188 -14.99 -6.18 13.62
N ASP A 189 -15.08 -7.52 13.70
CA ASP A 189 -16.09 -8.22 14.52
C ASP A 189 -15.58 -8.35 15.96
N MET A 190 -15.75 -7.27 16.73
CA MET A 190 -15.26 -7.19 18.12
C MET A 190 -16.00 -8.12 19.08
N GLU A 191 -17.24 -8.52 18.77
CA GLU A 191 -18.01 -9.46 19.58
C GLU A 191 -17.34 -10.84 19.55
N ARG A 192 -17.12 -11.39 18.34
CA ARG A 192 -16.46 -12.69 18.19
C ARG A 192 -15.00 -12.65 18.63
N ALA A 193 -14.31 -11.52 18.40
CA ALA A 193 -12.95 -11.32 18.92
C ALA A 193 -12.92 -11.42 20.45
N SER A 194 -13.87 -10.79 21.15
CA SER A 194 -13.98 -10.84 22.61
C SER A 194 -14.29 -12.25 23.13
N GLU A 195 -15.21 -12.96 22.47
CA GLU A 195 -15.51 -14.35 22.81
C GLU A 195 -14.29 -15.26 22.65
N LEU A 196 -13.55 -15.11 21.55
CA LEU A 196 -12.33 -15.86 21.29
C LEU A 196 -11.27 -15.53 22.34
N PHE A 197 -11.04 -14.24 22.61
CA PHE A 197 -10.08 -13.78 23.61
C PHE A 197 -10.38 -14.34 25.01
N LYS A 198 -11.65 -14.40 25.42
CA LYS A 198 -12.06 -15.02 26.69
C LYS A 198 -11.66 -16.50 26.74
N LYS A 199 -11.87 -17.25 25.66
CA LYS A 199 -11.54 -18.67 25.52
C LYS A 199 -10.04 -18.96 25.39
N MET A 200 -9.20 -17.96 25.06
CA MET A 200 -7.76 -18.15 24.93
C MET A 200 -7.15 -18.64 26.26
N PRO A 201 -6.37 -19.75 26.24
CA PRO A 201 -5.72 -20.29 27.44
C PRO A 201 -4.75 -19.29 28.07
N VAL A 202 -3.97 -18.59 27.23
CA VAL A 202 -3.03 -17.57 27.65
C VAL A 202 -3.33 -16.29 26.88
N LYS A 203 -3.58 -15.21 27.61
CA LYS A 203 -3.77 -13.86 27.07
C LYS A 203 -2.43 -13.13 27.16
N ASP A 204 -1.56 -13.44 26.21
CA ASP A 204 -0.26 -12.80 26.13
C ASP A 204 -0.36 -11.34 25.68
N ILE A 205 0.79 -10.67 25.68
CA ILE A 205 0.88 -9.24 25.35
C ILE A 205 0.37 -8.94 23.93
N VAL A 206 0.60 -9.86 22.99
CA VAL A 206 0.17 -9.73 21.58
C VAL A 206 -1.35 -9.79 21.48
N ALA A 207 -1.99 -10.74 22.17
CA ALA A 207 -3.44 -10.84 22.21
C ALA A 207 -4.09 -9.61 22.86
N CYS A 208 -3.56 -9.14 23.99
CA CYS A 208 -4.03 -7.93 24.66
C CYS A 208 -3.89 -6.68 23.76
N ASN A 209 -2.73 -6.47 23.15
CA ASN A 209 -2.48 -5.36 22.21
C ASN A 209 -3.45 -5.39 21.02
N THR A 210 -3.72 -6.58 20.49
CA THR A 210 -4.68 -6.78 19.40
C THR A 210 -6.09 -6.35 19.83
N MET A 211 -6.57 -6.81 20.99
CA MET A 211 -7.89 -6.43 21.51
C MET A 211 -8.02 -4.94 21.81
N ILE A 212 -7.00 -4.35 22.46
CA ILE A 212 -6.97 -2.92 22.79
C ILE A 212 -7.03 -2.09 21.51
N SER A 213 -6.21 -2.42 20.50
CA SER A 213 -6.23 -1.76 19.19
C SER A 213 -7.60 -1.86 18.53
N GLY A 214 -8.25 -3.02 18.60
CA GLY A 214 -9.61 -3.23 18.10
C GLY A 214 -10.66 -2.35 18.79
N TYR A 215 -10.69 -2.37 20.12
CA TYR A 215 -11.64 -1.55 20.88
C TYR A 215 -11.41 -0.05 20.66
N VAL A 216 -10.15 0.40 20.61
CA VAL A 216 -9.79 1.78 20.27
C VAL A 216 -10.27 2.18 18.87
N LYS A 217 -10.15 1.29 17.87
CA LYS A 217 -10.64 1.55 16.50
C LYS A 217 -12.15 1.72 16.42
N VAL A 218 -12.91 0.94 17.21
CA VAL A 218 -14.38 1.03 17.28
C VAL A 218 -14.85 2.18 18.20
N GLY A 219 -13.94 2.76 19.00
CA GLY A 219 -14.23 3.87 19.92
C GLY A 219 -14.65 3.43 21.31
N ASP A 220 -14.64 2.14 21.63
CA ASP A 220 -14.98 1.61 22.95
C ASP A 220 -13.77 1.64 23.90
N ILE A 221 -13.44 2.84 24.35
CA ILE A 221 -12.29 3.06 25.24
C ILE A 221 -12.46 2.38 26.61
N GLY A 222 -13.70 2.17 27.06
CA GLY A 222 -13.99 1.48 28.32
C GLY A 222 -13.51 0.02 28.30
N LEU A 223 -13.88 -0.72 27.25
CA LEU A 223 -13.42 -2.09 27.07
C LEU A 223 -11.91 -2.16 26.79
N ALA A 224 -11.35 -1.20 26.05
CA ALA A 224 -9.90 -1.10 25.85
C ALA A 224 -9.16 -0.96 27.19
N LYS A 225 -9.63 -0.06 28.08
CA LYS A 225 -9.05 0.14 29.40
C LYS A 225 -9.20 -1.08 30.30
N MET A 226 -10.32 -1.78 30.24
CA MET A 226 -10.51 -3.02 31.00
C MET A 226 -9.47 -4.10 30.62
N VAL A 227 -9.22 -4.29 29.32
CA VAL A 227 -8.18 -5.23 28.85
C VAL A 227 -6.79 -4.76 29.27
N PHE A 228 -6.51 -3.46 29.15
CA PHE A 228 -5.26 -2.84 29.60
C PHE A 228 -4.99 -3.09 31.09
N ASP A 229 -6.01 -2.94 31.93
CA ASP A 229 -5.88 -3.11 33.37
C ASP A 229 -5.66 -4.56 33.78
N GLN A 230 -6.29 -5.50 33.09
CA GLN A 230 -6.16 -6.94 33.33
C GLN A 230 -4.86 -7.54 32.75
N ALA A 231 -4.15 -6.83 31.87
CA ALA A 231 -2.90 -7.30 31.31
C ALA A 231 -1.83 -7.47 32.40
N SER A 232 -1.25 -8.66 32.49
CA SER A 232 -0.21 -9.00 33.47
C SER A 232 1.10 -8.23 33.25
N VAL A 233 1.42 -7.97 31.98
CA VAL A 233 2.58 -7.18 31.54
C VAL A 233 2.09 -6.19 30.50
N ARG A 234 2.51 -4.93 30.62
CA ARG A 234 2.17 -3.84 29.71
C ARG A 234 3.45 -3.34 29.06
N ASP A 235 3.53 -3.45 27.74
CA ASP A 235 4.63 -2.89 26.96
C ASP A 235 4.30 -1.47 26.49
N LEU A 236 5.32 -0.78 25.99
CA LEU A 236 5.19 0.57 25.47
C LEU A 236 4.16 0.65 24.32
N LEU A 237 4.02 -0.41 23.50
CA LEU A 237 3.01 -0.49 22.44
C LEU A 237 1.59 -0.40 23.01
N MET A 238 1.31 -1.11 24.11
CA MET A 238 0.01 -1.08 24.78
C MET A 238 -0.32 0.33 25.28
N TYR A 239 0.65 1.00 25.93
CA TYR A 239 0.48 2.38 26.38
C TYR A 239 0.27 3.34 25.20
N ASN A 240 1.08 3.24 24.14
CA ASN A 240 0.94 4.09 22.96
C ASN A 240 -0.42 3.91 22.27
N THR A 241 -0.94 2.67 22.23
CA THR A 241 -2.26 2.37 21.66
C THR A 241 -3.38 2.98 22.50
N MET A 242 -3.32 2.85 23.83
CA MET A 242 -4.28 3.49 24.75
C MET A 242 -4.23 5.01 24.66
N LEU A 243 -3.04 5.60 24.66
CA LEU A 243 -2.86 7.05 24.51
C LEU A 243 -3.48 7.54 23.21
N GLY A 244 -3.19 6.88 22.08
CA GLY A 244 -3.80 7.17 20.79
C GLY A 244 -5.33 7.10 20.84
N GLY A 245 -5.90 6.13 21.56
CA GLY A 245 -7.35 6.03 21.78
C GLY A 245 -7.93 7.18 22.61
N TYR A 246 -7.27 7.54 23.72
CA TYR A 246 -7.68 8.67 24.56
C TYR A 246 -7.62 10.00 23.82
N THR A 247 -6.61 10.21 22.96
CA THR A 247 -6.48 11.46 22.19
C THR A 247 -7.65 11.70 21.22
N LYS A 248 -8.33 10.65 20.77
CA LYS A 248 -9.44 10.74 19.81
C LYS A 248 -10.81 10.77 20.49
N ASN A 249 -10.95 10.12 21.64
CA ASN A 249 -12.26 9.80 22.22
C ASN A 249 -12.46 10.34 23.65
N CYS A 250 -11.46 11.01 24.24
CA CYS A 250 -11.52 11.52 25.61
C CYS A 250 -11.10 12.99 25.70
N THR A 251 -11.23 13.58 26.88
CA THR A 251 -10.84 14.97 27.11
C THR A 251 -9.31 15.13 27.11
N VAL A 252 -8.87 16.36 26.87
CA VAL A 252 -7.44 16.72 26.85
C VAL A 252 -6.76 16.36 28.18
N GLU A 253 -7.43 16.63 29.29
CA GLU A 253 -6.94 16.33 30.64
C GLU A 253 -6.69 14.83 30.80
N THR A 254 -7.58 14.00 30.26
CA THR A 254 -7.50 12.54 30.38
C THR A 254 -6.26 11.98 29.69
N PHE A 255 -6.01 12.35 28.42
CA PHE A 255 -4.86 11.81 27.70
C PHE A 255 -3.54 12.41 28.13
N VAL A 256 -3.52 13.66 28.62
CA VAL A 256 -2.32 14.30 29.19
C VAL A 256 -1.94 13.63 30.50
N GLN A 257 -2.92 13.40 31.39
CA GLN A 257 -2.73 12.66 32.64
C GLN A 257 -2.15 11.26 32.34
N PHE A 258 -2.75 10.53 31.40
CA PHE A 258 -2.28 9.20 31.03
C PHE A 258 -0.85 9.22 30.48
N PHE A 259 -0.50 10.20 29.64
CA PHE A 259 0.87 10.38 29.16
C PHE A 259 1.86 10.56 30.32
N HIS A 260 1.50 11.30 31.36
CA HIS A 260 2.33 11.49 32.55
C HIS A 260 2.48 10.23 33.42
N GLU A 261 1.51 9.32 33.37
CA GLU A 261 1.56 8.03 34.08
C GLU A 261 2.36 6.94 33.33
N MET A 262 2.70 7.16 32.06
CA MET A 262 3.52 6.21 31.28
C MET A 262 4.92 6.00 31.90
N PRO A 263 5.35 4.74 32.18
CA PRO A 263 6.67 4.46 32.74
C PRO A 263 7.83 4.85 31.81
N GLU A 264 7.64 4.60 30.52
CA GLU A 264 8.59 4.92 29.46
C GLU A 264 7.83 5.64 28.33
N ARG A 265 8.54 6.49 27.59
CA ARG A 265 7.99 7.26 26.48
C ARG A 265 8.99 7.27 25.35
N ASP A 266 8.51 6.96 24.15
CA ASP A 266 9.29 7.04 22.93
C ASP A 266 8.75 8.14 22.02
N LEU A 267 9.37 8.24 20.84
CA LEU A 267 8.94 9.15 19.78
C LEU A 267 7.46 8.96 19.41
N VAL A 268 6.94 7.72 19.48
CA VAL A 268 5.53 7.44 19.19
C VAL A 268 4.64 8.02 20.27
N SER A 269 4.98 7.88 21.56
CA SER A 269 4.24 8.49 22.67
C SER A 269 4.12 10.02 22.49
N TRP A 270 5.22 10.69 22.16
CA TRP A 270 5.26 12.12 21.91
C TRP A 270 4.44 12.53 20.69
N ASN A 271 4.56 11.79 19.58
CA ASN A 271 3.78 12.03 18.37
C ASN A 271 2.28 11.87 18.62
N SER A 272 1.87 10.85 19.38
CA SER A 272 0.48 10.66 19.79
C SER A 272 -0.04 11.82 20.65
N LEU A 273 0.75 12.29 21.63
CA LEU A 273 0.38 13.43 22.47
C LEU A 273 0.20 14.72 21.65
N ILE A 274 1.20 15.08 20.85
CA ILE A 274 1.18 16.27 20.00
C ILE A 274 0.01 16.19 19.01
N GLY A 275 -0.14 15.05 18.33
CA GLY A 275 -1.24 14.81 17.41
C GLY A 275 -2.62 14.92 18.07
N GLY A 276 -2.73 14.47 19.32
CA GLY A 276 -3.93 14.63 20.13
C GLY A 276 -4.31 16.08 20.39
N PHE A 277 -3.35 16.94 20.77
CA PHE A 277 -3.60 18.38 20.90
C PHE A 277 -4.03 19.02 19.59
N VAL A 278 -3.41 18.66 18.46
CA VAL A 278 -3.78 19.16 17.13
C VAL A 278 -5.21 18.76 16.77
N HIS A 279 -5.56 17.48 16.94
CA HIS A 279 -6.91 16.98 16.66
C HIS A 279 -7.98 17.69 17.50
N ASN A 280 -7.67 18.01 18.75
CA ASN A 280 -8.54 18.74 19.67
C ASN A 280 -8.43 20.28 19.53
N LYS A 281 -7.84 20.78 18.44
CA LYS A 281 -7.69 22.22 18.12
C LYS A 281 -6.91 23.05 19.17
N ARG A 282 -6.07 22.40 19.97
CA ARG A 282 -5.21 23.02 21.00
C ARG A 282 -3.79 23.27 20.46
N ILE A 283 -3.69 24.08 19.41
CA ILE A 283 -2.43 24.23 18.64
C ILE A 283 -1.27 24.76 19.50
N ASN A 284 -1.53 25.71 20.41
CA ASN A 284 -0.50 26.26 21.30
C ASN A 284 0.13 25.19 22.21
N GLU A 285 -0.69 24.26 22.72
CA GLU A 285 -0.22 23.17 23.57
C GLU A 285 0.54 22.12 22.76
N ALA A 286 0.12 21.87 21.51
CA ALA A 286 0.87 21.01 20.58
C ALA A 286 2.28 21.56 20.32
N MET A 287 2.41 22.87 20.07
CA MET A 287 3.70 23.54 19.86
C MET A 287 4.55 23.51 21.14
N ALA A 288 3.96 23.77 22.30
CA ALA A 288 4.66 23.67 23.58
C ALA A 288 5.20 22.25 23.83
N CYS A 289 4.40 21.21 23.52
CA CYS A 289 4.82 19.82 23.64
C CYS A 289 5.98 19.48 22.68
N PHE A 290 5.96 20.00 21.45
CA PHE A 290 7.07 19.82 20.51
C PHE A 290 8.37 20.47 21.00
N HIS A 291 8.29 21.66 21.59
CA HIS A 291 9.45 22.28 22.21
C HIS A 291 9.97 21.46 23.40
N ARG A 292 9.07 20.96 24.26
CA ARG A 292 9.43 20.11 25.40
C ARG A 292 10.11 18.81 24.96
N MET A 293 9.57 18.13 23.95
CA MET A 293 10.16 16.94 23.34
C MET A 293 11.63 17.16 22.93
N LYS A 294 11.95 18.32 22.36
CA LYS A 294 13.32 18.68 21.98
C LYS A 294 14.23 18.94 23.18
N VAL A 295 13.72 19.60 24.22
CA VAL A 295 14.47 19.84 25.46
C VAL A 295 14.82 18.52 26.15
N GLU A 296 13.95 17.52 26.05
CA GLU A 296 14.18 16.16 26.54
C GLU A 296 15.04 15.30 25.58
N ASN A 297 15.68 15.92 24.57
CA ASN A 297 16.54 15.27 23.57
C ASN A 297 15.88 14.14 22.77
N VAL A 298 14.56 14.16 22.62
CA VAL A 298 13.86 13.24 21.73
C VAL A 298 13.87 13.84 20.32
N CYS A 299 14.59 13.18 19.40
CA CYS A 299 14.74 13.66 18.03
C CYS A 299 13.43 13.53 17.24
N PRO A 300 12.88 14.64 16.69
CA PRO A 300 11.72 14.59 15.80
C PRO A 300 12.01 13.82 14.51
N ASN A 301 11.02 13.06 14.03
CA ASN A 301 11.07 12.42 12.71
C ASN A 301 10.06 13.05 11.73
N ASP A 302 9.99 12.47 10.54
CA ASP A 302 9.04 12.80 9.48
C ASP A 302 7.58 12.83 9.97
N VAL A 303 7.18 11.89 10.83
CA VAL A 303 5.83 11.86 11.42
C VAL A 303 5.61 13.05 12.34
N THR A 304 6.55 13.37 13.23
CA THR A 304 6.46 14.54 14.12
C THR A 304 6.31 15.83 13.33
N LEU A 305 7.13 15.99 12.28
CA LEU A 305 7.13 17.18 11.44
C LEU A 305 5.82 17.34 10.67
N ALA A 306 5.26 16.24 10.17
CA ALA A 306 3.96 16.27 9.51
C ALA A 306 2.82 16.71 10.45
N ILE A 307 2.83 16.23 11.71
CA ILE A 307 1.85 16.63 12.73
C ILE A 307 1.96 18.13 13.02
N ILE A 308 3.18 18.64 13.21
CA ILE A 308 3.42 20.08 13.49
C ILE A 308 3.09 20.95 12.28
N LEU A 309 3.37 20.49 11.06
CA LEU A 309 2.98 21.18 9.85
C LEU A 309 1.45 21.29 9.73
N SER A 310 0.73 20.21 10.03
CA SER A 310 -0.73 20.21 10.10
C SER A 310 -1.24 21.20 11.16
N ALA A 311 -0.60 21.26 12.32
CA ALA A 311 -0.91 22.22 13.37
C ALA A 311 -0.75 23.68 12.89
N CYS A 312 0.35 23.98 12.19
CA CYS A 312 0.62 25.31 11.63
C CYS A 312 -0.41 25.69 10.56
N ALA A 313 -0.79 24.75 9.70
CA ALA A 313 -1.81 24.96 8.68
C ALA A 313 -3.19 25.26 9.31
N GLN A 314 -3.60 24.48 10.31
CA GLN A 314 -4.87 24.70 11.02
C GLN A 314 -4.93 26.04 11.77
N ALA A 315 -3.80 26.52 12.28
CA ALA A 315 -3.70 27.82 12.96
C ALA A 315 -3.51 29.00 12.01
N GLY A 316 -3.32 28.77 10.69
CA GLY A 316 -2.92 29.84 9.76
C GLY A 316 -1.57 30.48 10.11
N ALA A 317 -0.73 29.79 10.89
CA ALA A 317 0.52 30.32 11.44
C ALA A 317 1.67 30.22 10.41
N LEU A 318 1.63 31.07 9.39
CA LEU A 318 2.58 31.05 8.27
C LEU A 318 4.06 31.17 8.70
N ASP A 319 4.34 31.94 9.74
CA ASP A 319 5.72 32.13 10.22
C ASP A 319 6.26 30.89 10.94
N ALA A 320 5.40 30.19 11.69
CA ALA A 320 5.75 28.90 12.30
C ALA A 320 5.97 27.83 11.22
N GLY A 321 5.14 27.83 10.17
CA GLY A 321 5.31 26.95 9.00
C GLY A 321 6.61 27.21 8.25
N ARG A 322 6.97 28.48 7.99
CA ARG A 322 8.25 28.86 7.37
C ARG A 322 9.47 28.46 8.21
N TRP A 323 9.38 28.62 9.52
CA TRP A 323 10.42 28.16 10.45
C TRP A 323 10.57 26.64 10.39
N LEU A 324 9.46 25.88 10.38
CA LEU A 324 9.48 24.42 10.29
C LEU A 324 10.10 23.94 8.97
N HIS A 325 9.76 24.58 7.84
CA HIS A 325 10.38 24.31 6.54
C HIS A 325 11.91 24.51 6.60
N SER A 326 12.35 25.66 7.13
CA SER A 326 13.78 25.94 7.30
C SER A 326 14.47 24.92 8.23
N PHE A 327 13.76 24.41 9.23
CA PHE A 327 14.26 23.38 10.13
C PHE A 327 14.42 22.03 9.42
N ILE A 328 13.45 21.64 8.57
CA ILE A 328 13.50 20.41 7.76
C ILE A 328 14.72 20.44 6.83
N ASP A 329 14.91 21.56 6.12
CA ASP A 329 16.04 21.76 5.18
C ASP A 329 17.39 21.65 5.89
N ARG A 330 17.55 22.33 7.03
CA ARG A 330 18.81 22.34 7.80
C ARG A 330 19.16 20.97 8.37
N ASN A 331 18.18 20.16 8.73
CA ASN A 331 18.39 18.82 9.30
C ASN A 331 18.37 17.71 8.24
N LYS A 332 18.19 18.04 6.96
CA LYS A 332 18.10 17.09 5.84
C LYS A 332 17.07 15.97 6.08
N LEU A 333 15.96 16.32 6.74
CA LEU A 333 14.90 15.37 7.06
C LEU A 333 14.00 15.19 5.84
N SER A 334 13.78 13.95 5.39
CA SER A 334 12.92 13.67 4.24
C SER A 334 11.46 13.46 4.70
N LEU A 335 10.56 14.39 4.37
CA LEU A 335 9.13 14.31 4.70
C LEU A 335 8.40 13.43 3.67
N ASN A 336 8.73 12.14 3.66
CA ASN A 336 8.54 11.26 2.50
C ASN A 336 7.19 10.53 2.40
N VAL A 337 6.24 10.75 3.32
CA VAL A 337 5.00 9.94 3.38
C VAL A 337 3.71 10.76 3.30
N LEU A 338 3.71 12.04 3.68
CA LEU A 338 2.50 12.89 3.65
C LEU A 338 2.54 13.98 2.57
N VAL A 339 3.73 14.35 2.13
CA VAL A 339 3.95 15.22 0.97
C VAL A 339 4.59 14.30 -0.06
N GLY A 340 3.84 13.91 -1.10
CA GLY A 340 4.34 13.02 -2.15
C GLY A 340 5.73 13.46 -2.61
N ARG A 341 6.62 12.53 -2.99
CA ARG A 341 8.05 12.75 -3.25
C ARG A 341 8.33 13.82 -4.33
N TRP A 342 8.05 15.08 -4.07
CA TRP A 342 8.08 16.16 -5.06
C TRP A 342 9.51 16.52 -5.44
N ASP A 343 10.47 16.32 -4.54
CA ASP A 343 11.89 16.43 -4.85
C ASP A 343 12.35 15.38 -5.85
N ASP A 344 11.87 14.14 -5.71
CA ASP A 344 12.16 13.07 -6.68
C ASP A 344 11.41 13.31 -7.99
N VAL A 345 10.16 13.79 -7.93
CA VAL A 345 9.38 14.19 -9.11
C VAL A 345 10.03 15.37 -9.82
N ALA A 346 10.57 16.35 -9.10
CA ALA A 346 11.27 17.51 -9.65
C ALA A 346 12.57 17.09 -10.33
N LYS A 347 13.39 16.25 -9.67
CA LYS A 347 14.59 15.67 -10.29
C LYS A 347 14.26 14.83 -11.53
N VAL A 348 13.17 14.05 -11.50
CA VAL A 348 12.71 13.27 -12.66
C VAL A 348 12.21 14.20 -13.77
N ARG A 349 11.52 15.30 -13.46
CA ARG A 349 11.07 16.31 -14.43
C ARG A 349 12.23 17.06 -15.08
N GLU A 350 13.25 17.41 -14.31
CA GLU A 350 14.49 18.01 -14.80
C GLU A 350 15.23 17.05 -15.75
N LEU A 351 15.41 15.80 -15.33
CA LEU A 351 15.96 14.72 -16.17
C LEU A 351 15.12 14.46 -17.44
N MET A 352 13.80 14.56 -17.36
CA MET A 352 12.91 14.47 -18.53
C MET A 352 13.12 15.64 -19.48
N GLY A 353 13.33 16.85 -18.97
CA GLY A 353 13.67 18.05 -19.75
C GLY A 353 15.02 17.91 -20.46
N GLU A 354 16.07 17.55 -19.72
CA GLU A 354 17.42 17.33 -20.26
C GLU A 354 17.45 16.23 -21.34
N LYS A 355 16.70 15.15 -21.12
CA LYS A 355 16.60 14.02 -22.06
C LYS A 355 15.56 14.22 -23.16
N LYS A 356 14.90 15.39 -23.24
CA LYS A 356 13.81 15.70 -24.17
C LYS A 356 12.67 14.66 -24.16
N ILE A 357 12.43 14.04 -23.00
CA ILE A 357 11.34 13.08 -22.78
C ILE A 357 10.07 13.89 -22.47
N GLY A 358 9.25 14.15 -23.49
CA GLY A 358 7.95 14.79 -23.33
C GLY A 358 6.81 13.82 -23.05
N LYS A 359 5.86 14.20 -22.18
CA LYS A 359 4.53 13.57 -22.14
C LYS A 359 3.71 14.15 -23.29
N LEU A 360 3.08 13.29 -24.11
CA LEU A 360 2.14 13.76 -25.14
C LEU A 360 1.06 14.61 -24.47
N ARG A 361 0.95 15.89 -24.85
CA ARG A 361 -0.05 16.81 -24.30
C ARG A 361 -1.43 16.49 -24.87
N GLY A 362 -2.47 16.63 -24.06
CA GLY A 362 -3.85 16.44 -24.52
C GLY A 362 -4.28 17.57 -25.45
N CYS A 363 -4.77 17.23 -26.64
CA CYS A 363 -5.34 18.15 -27.62
C CYS A 363 -6.63 17.54 -28.17
N SER A 364 -7.67 18.37 -28.27
CA SER A 364 -8.93 18.05 -28.94
C SER A 364 -9.07 18.87 -30.20
N SER A 365 -9.52 18.25 -31.29
CA SER A 365 -9.76 18.93 -32.55
C SER A 365 -11.16 18.65 -33.09
N ILE A 366 -11.69 19.61 -33.85
CA ILE A 366 -12.99 19.56 -34.52
C ILE A 366 -12.84 20.18 -35.91
N GLU A 367 -13.41 19.52 -36.91
CA GLU A 367 -13.40 20.00 -38.30
C GLU A 367 -14.77 20.58 -38.65
N ILE A 368 -14.81 21.85 -39.07
CA ILE A 368 -16.03 22.54 -39.48
C ILE A 368 -15.73 23.33 -40.75
N ASN A 369 -16.56 23.16 -41.77
CA ASN A 369 -16.43 23.85 -43.06
C ASN A 369 -15.04 23.69 -43.73
N GLY A 370 -14.38 22.55 -43.51
CA GLY A 370 -13.05 22.24 -44.07
C GLY A 370 -11.87 22.84 -43.31
N GLU A 371 -12.11 23.50 -42.17
CA GLU A 371 -11.07 24.02 -41.27
C GLU A 371 -11.00 23.18 -39.99
N VAL A 372 -9.78 22.81 -39.57
CA VAL A 372 -9.53 22.07 -38.33
C VAL A 372 -9.20 23.04 -37.22
N HIS A 373 -10.02 23.04 -36.17
CA HIS A 373 -9.84 23.86 -34.98
C HIS A 373 -9.31 23.00 -33.84
N GLU A 374 -8.16 23.37 -33.28
CA GLU A 374 -7.46 22.63 -32.23
C GLU A 374 -7.48 23.39 -30.89
N PHE A 375 -7.64 22.65 -29.79
CA PHE A 375 -7.75 23.19 -28.44
C PHE A 375 -6.73 22.50 -27.51
N GLY A 376 -5.82 23.29 -26.90
CA GLY A 376 -4.74 22.85 -26.00
C GLY A 376 -4.06 24.03 -25.26
N VAL A 377 -3.21 23.73 -24.26
CA VAL A 377 -2.71 24.71 -23.25
C VAL A 377 -1.65 25.72 -23.76
N GLU A 378 -1.03 25.53 -24.92
CA GLU A 378 -0.05 26.50 -25.47
C GLU A 378 -0.56 27.11 -26.79
N GLU A 379 -1.16 28.28 -26.63
CA GLU A 379 -1.53 29.36 -27.55
C GLU A 379 -1.33 29.20 -29.08
N LYS A 380 -2.45 28.97 -29.77
CA LYS A 380 -2.99 30.00 -30.67
C LYS A 380 -4.30 30.50 -30.05
N VAL A 381 -4.43 31.81 -29.83
CA VAL A 381 -5.71 32.39 -29.42
C VAL A 381 -6.71 32.12 -30.54
N HIS A 382 -7.68 31.25 -30.28
CA HIS A 382 -8.70 30.91 -31.27
C HIS A 382 -9.42 32.21 -31.71
N PRO A 383 -9.67 32.46 -33.01
CA PRO A 383 -10.30 33.71 -33.48
C PRO A 383 -11.64 34.02 -32.80
N ARG A 384 -12.35 32.96 -32.36
CA ARG A 384 -13.63 33.02 -31.64
C ARG A 384 -13.51 32.68 -30.14
N ALA A 385 -12.34 32.85 -29.53
CA ALA A 385 -12.09 32.49 -28.13
C ALA A 385 -13.11 33.09 -27.16
N LYS A 386 -13.48 34.36 -27.34
CA LYS A 386 -14.49 35.03 -26.50
C LYS A 386 -15.87 34.37 -26.56
N GLU A 387 -16.31 33.96 -27.75
CA GLU A 387 -17.58 33.25 -27.93
C GLU A 387 -17.54 31.86 -27.31
N ILE A 388 -16.41 31.15 -27.46
CA ILE A 388 -16.19 29.83 -26.88
C ILE A 388 -16.21 29.90 -25.35
N CYS A 389 -15.50 30.86 -24.75
CA CYS A 389 -15.52 31.06 -23.30
C CYS A 389 -16.93 31.35 -22.77
N ASN A 390 -17.69 32.21 -23.46
CA ASN A 390 -19.08 32.50 -23.08
C ASN A 390 -19.97 31.25 -23.15
N MET A 391 -19.83 30.45 -24.20
CA MET A 391 -20.58 29.21 -24.36
C MET A 391 -20.19 28.16 -23.31
N ILE A 392 -18.90 28.03 -22.99
CA ILE A 392 -18.44 27.13 -21.92
C ILE A 392 -19.05 27.52 -20.58
N ASN A 393 -19.07 28.81 -20.25
CA ASN A 393 -19.66 29.29 -19.00
C ASN A 393 -21.17 28.99 -18.93
N GLU A 394 -21.89 29.15 -20.04
CA GLU A 394 -23.32 28.79 -20.15
C GLU A 394 -23.52 27.27 -19.99
N VAL A 395 -22.72 26.46 -20.69
CA VAL A 395 -22.74 24.99 -20.59
C VAL A 395 -22.47 24.55 -19.15
N SER A 396 -21.43 25.10 -18.50
CA SER A 396 -21.10 24.79 -17.10
C SER A 396 -22.24 25.14 -16.15
N LYS A 397 -22.87 26.30 -16.33
CA LYS A 397 -24.04 26.70 -15.53
C LYS A 397 -25.20 25.71 -15.68
N ARG A 398 -25.50 25.28 -16.90
CA ARG A 398 -26.56 24.27 -17.14
C ARG A 398 -26.20 22.89 -16.58
N LEU A 399 -24.93 22.48 -16.70
CA LEU A 399 -24.43 21.24 -16.10
C LEU A 399 -24.62 21.24 -14.58
N SER A 400 -24.34 22.35 -13.89
CA SER A 400 -24.57 22.45 -12.44
C SER A 400 -26.05 22.33 -12.04
N MET A 401 -26.97 22.84 -12.87
CA MET A 401 -28.42 22.73 -12.60
C MET A 401 -28.93 21.29 -12.75
N GLU A 402 -28.29 20.49 -13.61
CA GLU A 402 -28.58 19.06 -13.82
C GLU A 402 -27.81 18.15 -12.83
N GLY A 403 -27.12 18.73 -11.83
CA GLY A 403 -26.43 17.98 -10.78
C GLY A 403 -25.09 17.38 -11.20
N HIS A 404 -24.43 17.92 -12.22
CA HIS A 404 -23.06 17.52 -12.56
C HIS A 404 -22.08 17.95 -11.45
N VAL A 405 -21.37 16.99 -10.87
CA VAL A 405 -20.28 17.24 -9.91
C VAL A 405 -18.96 17.00 -10.64
N ALA A 406 -18.11 18.03 -10.73
CA ALA A 406 -16.82 17.91 -11.39
C ALA A 406 -15.90 16.98 -10.60
N SER A 407 -15.21 16.06 -11.28
CA SER A 407 -14.29 15.13 -10.60
C SER A 407 -12.93 15.81 -10.41
N THR A 408 -12.70 16.42 -9.24
CA THR A 408 -11.45 17.15 -8.94
C THR A 408 -10.25 16.24 -8.64
N ASN A 409 -10.48 14.92 -8.59
CA ASN A 409 -9.48 13.87 -8.35
C ASN A 409 -8.35 13.82 -9.40
N GLU A 410 -8.54 14.42 -10.58
CA GLU A 410 -7.53 14.42 -11.67
C GLU A 410 -6.74 15.74 -11.80
N VAL A 411 -7.02 16.76 -10.98
CA VAL A 411 -6.31 18.04 -10.95
C VAL A 411 -5.29 18.05 -9.80
N PHE A 412 -4.18 18.78 -9.97
CA PHE A 412 -3.10 18.88 -8.97
C PHE A 412 -3.61 19.17 -7.56
N PHE A 413 -2.99 18.54 -6.54
CA PHE A 413 -3.43 18.60 -5.14
C PHE A 413 -3.28 19.98 -4.46
N ASP A 414 -2.41 20.87 -4.96
CA ASP A 414 -2.03 22.15 -4.31
C ASP A 414 -2.72 23.40 -4.90
N VAL A 415 -3.92 23.25 -5.44
CA VAL A 415 -4.73 24.34 -5.98
C VAL A 415 -6.03 24.40 -5.19
N GLU A 416 -6.58 25.58 -4.86
CA GLU A 416 -7.85 25.65 -4.14
C GLU A 416 -8.95 24.92 -4.96
N GLU A 417 -9.91 24.25 -4.32
CA GLU A 417 -10.94 23.46 -5.05
C GLU A 417 -11.68 24.31 -6.10
N GLU A 418 -11.93 25.59 -5.83
CA GLU A 418 -12.50 26.55 -6.79
C GLU A 418 -11.61 26.79 -8.03
N GLU A 419 -10.28 26.76 -7.86
CA GLU A 419 -9.33 26.91 -8.96
C GLU A 419 -9.14 25.60 -9.75
N LYS A 420 -9.28 24.44 -9.09
CA LYS A 420 -9.32 23.12 -9.78
C LYS A 420 -10.57 23.00 -10.64
N GLU A 421 -11.73 23.40 -10.13
CA GLU A 421 -12.99 23.45 -10.88
C GLU A 421 -12.86 24.38 -12.10
N LYS A 422 -12.28 25.57 -11.94
CA LYS A 422 -11.99 26.50 -13.05
C LYS A 422 -11.08 25.87 -14.11
N ALA A 423 -10.07 25.09 -13.73
CA ALA A 423 -9.20 24.39 -14.68
C ALA A 423 -9.92 23.27 -15.46
N LEU A 424 -10.82 22.53 -14.81
CA LEU A 424 -11.65 21.47 -15.44
C LEU A 424 -12.69 22.01 -16.44
N VAL A 425 -13.14 23.25 -16.24
CA VAL A 425 -14.09 23.93 -17.14
C VAL A 425 -13.48 24.14 -18.53
N PHE A 426 -12.17 24.41 -18.61
CA PHE A 426 -11.46 24.68 -19.86
C PHE A 426 -10.71 23.47 -20.43
N HIS A 427 -11.11 22.25 -20.07
CA HIS A 427 -10.59 21.06 -20.75
C HIS A 427 -10.83 21.13 -22.27
N SER A 428 -9.81 20.74 -23.04
CA SER A 428 -9.82 20.83 -24.50
C SER A 428 -11.06 20.18 -25.15
N GLU A 429 -11.59 19.12 -24.55
CA GLU A 429 -12.78 18.40 -24.97
C GLU A 429 -14.04 19.27 -24.83
N LYS A 430 -14.20 19.95 -23.70
CA LYS A 430 -15.33 20.87 -23.44
C LYS A 430 -15.23 22.10 -24.32
N MET A 431 -14.02 22.60 -24.58
CA MET A 431 -13.79 23.69 -25.54
C MET A 431 -14.20 23.30 -26.96
N ALA A 432 -13.82 22.10 -27.41
CA ALA A 432 -14.20 21.59 -28.72
C ALA A 432 -15.72 21.38 -28.84
N VAL A 433 -16.39 20.88 -27.79
CA VAL A 433 -17.86 20.76 -27.76
C VAL A 433 -18.54 22.13 -27.79
N ALA A 434 -18.08 23.08 -26.97
CA ALA A 434 -18.64 24.43 -26.93
C ALA A 434 -18.50 25.13 -28.29
N PHE A 435 -17.34 25.01 -28.94
CA PHE A 435 -17.17 25.50 -30.30
C PHE A 435 -18.10 24.79 -31.29
N GLY A 436 -18.23 23.46 -31.19
CA GLY A 436 -19.16 22.69 -32.00
C GLY A 436 -20.62 23.15 -31.85
N LEU A 437 -21.07 23.47 -30.63
CA LEU A 437 -22.41 24.00 -30.37
C LEU A 437 -22.64 25.37 -31.01
N ILE A 438 -21.62 26.24 -31.01
CA ILE A 438 -21.71 27.57 -31.62
C ILE A 438 -21.68 27.48 -33.15
N ALA A 439 -20.78 26.66 -33.70
CA ALA A 439 -20.41 26.70 -35.11
C ALA A 439 -21.27 25.80 -36.01
N THR A 440 -22.18 25.00 -35.43
CA THR A 440 -23.04 24.07 -36.18
C THR A 440 -24.52 24.25 -35.87
N LYS A 441 -25.39 23.97 -36.85
CA LYS A 441 -26.85 24.13 -36.71
C LYS A 441 -27.42 23.19 -35.64
N PRO A 442 -28.47 23.57 -34.89
CA PRO A 442 -29.20 22.69 -33.99
C PRO A 442 -29.58 21.36 -34.67
N GLY A 443 -29.45 20.24 -33.96
CA GLY A 443 -29.72 18.89 -34.48
C GLY A 443 -28.61 18.24 -35.32
N SER A 444 -27.56 18.96 -35.71
CA SER A 444 -26.42 18.34 -36.42
C SER A 444 -25.49 17.56 -35.47
N THR A 445 -24.79 16.54 -35.96
CA THR A 445 -23.84 15.76 -35.13
C THR A 445 -22.52 16.52 -34.95
N ILE A 446 -22.05 16.69 -33.70
CA ILE A 446 -20.73 17.27 -33.39
C ILE A 446 -19.70 16.15 -33.38
N ARG A 447 -18.57 16.31 -34.09
CA ARG A 447 -17.52 15.28 -34.20
C ARG A 447 -16.18 15.81 -33.71
N ILE A 448 -15.62 15.18 -32.68
CA ILE A 448 -14.37 15.61 -32.02
C ILE A 448 -13.36 14.47 -32.04
N VAL A 449 -12.09 14.81 -32.26
CA VAL A 449 -10.97 13.89 -32.14
C VAL A 449 -10.09 14.30 -30.97
N LYS A 450 -9.71 13.36 -30.12
CA LYS A 450 -8.81 13.53 -28.98
C LYS A 450 -7.59 12.62 -29.16
N ASN A 451 -6.39 13.18 -28.96
CA ASN A 451 -5.13 12.43 -29.10
C ASN A 451 -4.78 11.55 -27.87
N LEU A 452 -5.47 11.73 -26.75
CA LEU A 452 -5.40 10.94 -25.52
C LEU A 452 -6.76 10.29 -25.20
N ARG A 453 -6.85 9.43 -24.18
CA ARG A 453 -8.14 8.94 -23.66
C ARG A 453 -8.89 10.12 -23.03
N ILE A 454 -10.20 10.23 -23.26
CA ILE A 454 -11.03 11.25 -22.61
C ILE A 454 -11.05 11.03 -21.09
N CYS A 455 -10.92 12.09 -20.28
CA CYS A 455 -11.01 11.96 -18.83
C CYS A 455 -12.45 11.66 -18.35
N ALA A 456 -12.58 11.10 -17.15
CA ALA A 456 -13.88 10.71 -16.60
C ALA A 456 -14.83 11.92 -16.47
N ASP A 457 -14.28 13.07 -16.07
CA ASP A 457 -15.02 14.33 -15.95
C ASP A 457 -15.59 14.81 -17.30
N CYS A 458 -14.76 14.87 -18.34
CA CYS A 458 -15.21 15.25 -19.68
C CYS A 458 -16.20 14.24 -20.26
N HIS A 459 -16.00 12.94 -20.01
CA HIS A 459 -16.95 11.91 -20.44
C HIS A 459 -18.34 12.12 -19.79
N GLY A 460 -18.38 12.35 -18.48
CA GLY A 460 -19.61 12.64 -17.75
C GLY A 460 -20.27 13.95 -18.19
N ALA A 461 -19.49 15.01 -18.40
CA ALA A 461 -19.98 16.30 -18.87
C ALA A 461 -20.60 16.19 -20.26
N ILE A 462 -19.91 15.57 -21.23
CA ILE A 462 -20.39 15.46 -22.62
C ILE A 462 -21.68 14.64 -22.71
N LYS A 463 -21.81 13.61 -21.87
CA LYS A 463 -23.05 12.87 -21.71
C LYS A 463 -24.21 13.82 -21.38
N LEU A 464 -24.09 14.62 -20.31
CA LEU A 464 -25.13 15.56 -19.93
C LEU A 464 -25.36 16.65 -20.99
N ILE A 465 -24.30 17.16 -21.63
CA ILE A 465 -24.40 18.12 -22.73
C ILE A 465 -25.25 17.55 -23.88
N SER A 466 -25.07 16.28 -24.25
CA SER A 466 -25.84 15.64 -25.32
C SER A 466 -27.35 15.63 -25.05
N ARG A 467 -27.74 15.55 -23.76
CA ARG A 467 -29.13 15.63 -23.31
C ARG A 467 -29.64 17.06 -23.29
N ILE A 468 -28.91 17.96 -22.61
CA ILE A 468 -29.31 19.36 -22.38
C ILE A 468 -29.51 20.13 -23.69
N TYR A 469 -28.65 19.88 -24.66
CA TYR A 469 -28.68 20.58 -25.95
C TYR A 469 -29.34 19.77 -27.06
N GLU A 470 -29.83 18.56 -26.75
CA GLU A 470 -30.44 17.64 -27.72
C GLU A 470 -29.53 17.43 -28.96
N ARG A 471 -28.24 17.17 -28.70
CA ARG A 471 -27.22 16.99 -29.73
C ARG A 471 -26.59 15.62 -29.64
N GLU A 472 -26.44 14.97 -30.80
CA GLU A 472 -25.53 13.84 -30.92
C GLU A 472 -24.09 14.35 -30.97
N ILE A 473 -23.23 13.81 -30.10
CA ILE A 473 -21.81 14.16 -30.02
C ILE A 473 -21.00 12.88 -30.16
N VAL A 474 -20.08 12.85 -31.12
CA VAL A 474 -19.17 11.73 -31.33
C VAL A 474 -17.76 12.18 -30.98
N VAL A 475 -17.15 11.53 -29.99
CA VAL A 475 -15.76 11.78 -29.61
C VAL A 475 -14.94 10.54 -29.92
N ARG A 476 -13.97 10.67 -30.83
CA ARG A 476 -12.94 9.66 -31.05
C ARG A 476 -11.77 9.97 -30.13
N ASP A 477 -11.46 9.07 -29.21
CA ASP A 477 -10.26 9.17 -28.40
C ASP A 477 -9.19 8.16 -28.86
N ARG A 478 -8.06 8.04 -28.14
CA ARG A 478 -6.99 7.08 -28.50
C ARG A 478 -7.43 5.61 -28.41
N SER A 479 -8.45 5.31 -27.62
CA SER A 479 -8.87 3.95 -27.28
C SER A 479 -10.08 3.48 -28.10
N ARG A 480 -11.04 4.37 -28.40
CA ARG A 480 -12.33 4.03 -29.03
C ARG A 480 -13.12 5.25 -29.50
N PHE A 481 -14.29 4.98 -30.08
CA PHE A 481 -15.34 5.98 -30.36
C PHE A 481 -16.37 5.99 -29.23
N HIS A 482 -16.71 7.20 -28.79
CA HIS A 482 -17.79 7.45 -27.84
C HIS A 482 -18.91 8.17 -28.57
N HIS A 483 -20.08 7.55 -28.63
CA HIS A 483 -21.29 8.16 -29.19
C HIS A 483 -22.19 8.59 -28.04
N PHE A 484 -22.29 9.91 -27.83
CA PHE A 484 -23.13 10.50 -26.81
C PHE A 484 -24.46 10.94 -27.39
N LYS A 485 -25.55 10.42 -26.83
CA LYS A 485 -26.92 10.74 -27.24
C LYS A 485 -27.86 10.64 -26.05
N GLU A 486 -28.72 11.66 -25.87
CA GLU A 486 -29.78 11.70 -24.85
C GLU A 486 -29.27 11.45 -23.41
N GLY A 487 -28.01 11.78 -23.13
CA GLY A 487 -27.45 11.53 -21.80
C GLY A 487 -26.97 10.12 -21.57
N SER A 488 -26.66 9.37 -22.63
CA SER A 488 -26.00 8.07 -22.60
C SER A 488 -24.75 8.08 -23.49
N CYS A 489 -23.84 7.12 -23.28
CA CYS A 489 -22.68 6.90 -24.14
C CYS A 489 -22.63 5.45 -24.60
N SER A 490 -22.26 5.20 -25.87
CA SER A 490 -22.09 3.86 -26.43
C SER A 490 -21.09 2.96 -25.71
N CYS A 491 -20.23 3.50 -24.84
CA CYS A 491 -19.28 2.72 -24.05
C CYS A 491 -19.90 2.05 -22.80
N GLY A 492 -21.15 2.36 -22.45
CA GLY A 492 -21.85 1.78 -21.30
C GLY A 492 -21.21 2.11 -19.95
N ASP A 493 -20.52 3.25 -19.84
CA ASP A 493 -19.78 3.70 -18.65
C ASP A 493 -18.62 2.80 -18.21
N TYR A 494 -18.20 1.87 -19.05
CA TYR A 494 -16.90 1.23 -18.93
C TYR A 494 -15.81 2.21 -19.40
N TRP A 495 -15.59 3.26 -18.60
CA TRP A 495 -14.67 4.37 -18.88
C TRP A 495 -13.24 3.92 -19.11
#